data_AF-A0A2G8XQB1-F1
#
_entry.id   AF-A0A2G8XQB1-F1
#
_cell.length_a   1.000
_cell.length_b   1.000
_cell.length_c   1.000
_cell.angle_alpha   90.00
_cell.angle_beta   90.00
_cell.angle_gamma   90.00
#
_symmetry.space_group_name_H-M   'P 1'
#
loop_
_entity.id
_entity.type
_entity.pdbx_description
1 polymer ?
#
loop_
_entity_poly.entity_id
_entity_poly.type
_entity_poly.pdbx_seq_one_letter_code
_entity_poly.pdbx_strand_id
1 'polypeptide(L)'
;MHAVFLKGTTKATHLQRVSAGCFCCLRPPIRFRSAFHNTVYDALKNRGWKETDSDTEWDFFWCDKEWMSENFDKFRFQPHQRVNHFRNHYE
;
A
#
# COMPACT_ATOMS: atom_id res chain seq x y z
N MET A 1 27.78 42.96 -17.83
CA MET A 1 27.62 41.49 -17.89
C MET A 1 26.36 41.13 -17.13
N HIS A 2 25.26 40.89 -17.85
CA HIS A 2 23.97 40.50 -17.29
C HIS A 2 24.01 39.02 -16.91
N ALA A 3 23.61 38.68 -15.69
CA ALA A 3 23.24 37.32 -15.34
C ALA A 3 21.73 37.30 -15.06
N VAL A 4 20.98 36.81 -16.04
CA VAL A 4 19.58 36.40 -15.89
C VAL A 4 19.60 35.01 -15.27
N PHE A 5 19.02 34.84 -14.08
CA PHE A 5 18.70 33.51 -13.56
C PHE A 5 17.19 33.43 -13.29
N LEU A 6 16.60 32.42 -13.93
CA LEU A 6 15.16 32.22 -14.10
C LEU A 6 14.48 31.81 -12.79
N LYS A 7 13.23 32.25 -12.64
CA LYS A 7 12.29 31.89 -11.58
C LYS A 7 12.12 30.36 -11.54
N GLY A 8 12.56 29.73 -10.45
CA GLY A 8 12.18 28.37 -10.08
C GLY A 8 11.06 28.40 -9.05
N THR A 9 9.85 28.09 -9.48
CA THR A 9 8.66 27.98 -8.65
C THR A 9 8.81 26.82 -7.67
N THR A 10 8.73 27.11 -6.37
CA THR A 10 8.67 26.10 -5.30
C THR A 10 7.34 25.36 -5.39
N LYS A 11 7.31 24.21 -6.07
CA LYS A 11 6.34 23.17 -5.71
C LYS A 11 6.83 22.56 -4.41
N ALA A 12 6.17 22.95 -3.32
CA ALA A 12 6.29 22.28 -2.04
C ALA A 12 5.82 20.82 -2.21
N THR A 13 6.74 19.94 -2.60
CA THR A 13 6.56 18.50 -2.42
C THR A 13 6.57 18.26 -0.92
N HIS A 14 5.38 17.95 -0.42
CA HIS A 14 5.08 17.45 0.91
C HIS A 14 6.27 16.69 1.50
N LEU A 15 7.01 17.34 2.39
CA LEU A 15 8.05 16.73 3.21
C LEU A 15 7.37 15.60 3.98
N GLN A 16 7.54 14.36 3.53
CA GLN A 16 7.30 13.20 4.38
C GLN A 16 8.24 13.36 5.58
N ARG A 17 7.66 13.83 6.69
CA ARG A 17 8.30 13.84 8.00
C ARG A 17 8.54 12.38 8.38
N VAL A 18 9.67 11.83 7.97
CA VAL A 18 10.17 10.59 8.55
C VAL A 18 10.67 10.99 9.93
N SER A 19 9.78 10.91 10.92
CA SER A 19 10.18 11.05 12.32
C SER A 19 11.26 10.02 12.60
N ALA A 20 12.41 10.47 13.11
CA ALA A 20 13.47 9.60 13.62
C ALA A 20 12.86 8.67 14.68
N GLY A 21 12.61 7.41 14.29
CA GLY A 21 12.00 6.40 15.15
C GLY A 21 13.06 5.63 15.91
N CYS A 22 12.80 5.42 17.20
CA CYS A 22 13.42 4.39 18.04
C CYS A 22 13.64 3.08 17.26
N PHE A 23 14.80 2.44 17.42
CA PHE A 23 15.08 1.11 16.84
C PHE A 23 14.08 0.03 17.30
N CYS A 24 13.31 0.29 18.36
CA CYS A 24 12.20 -0.55 18.80
C CYS A 24 10.98 -0.57 17.85
N CYS A 25 10.91 0.33 16.87
CA CYS A 25 9.74 0.52 15.99
C CYS A 25 10.02 0.26 14.50
N LEU A 26 11.19 -0.26 14.12
CA LEU A 26 11.59 -0.53 12.73
C LEU A 26 10.86 -1.75 12.14
N ARG A 27 9.53 -1.83 12.30
CA ARG A 27 8.75 -2.80 11.55
C ARG A 27 8.95 -2.50 10.07
N PRO A 28 9.36 -3.50 9.25
CA PRO A 28 9.40 -3.33 7.81
C PRO A 28 8.07 -2.76 7.32
N PRO A 29 8.10 -1.82 6.36
CA PRO A 29 6.87 -1.23 5.83
C PRO A 29 6.00 -2.35 5.23
N ILE A 30 4.74 -2.38 5.65
CA ILE A 30 3.75 -3.37 5.23
C ILE A 30 3.62 -3.33 3.70
N ARG A 31 3.68 -4.49 3.05
CA ARG A 31 3.46 -4.64 1.62
C ARG A 31 1.98 -4.85 1.35
N PHE A 32 1.42 -4.09 0.42
CA PHE A 32 0.02 -4.22 0.05
C PHE A 32 -0.18 -4.44 -1.43
N ARG A 33 -1.22 -5.20 -1.75
CA ARG A 33 -1.78 -5.32 -3.11
C ARG A 33 -3.19 -4.73 -3.10
N SER A 34 -3.62 -4.19 -4.23
CA SER A 34 -4.99 -3.71 -4.40
C SER A 34 -5.53 -4.12 -5.77
N ALA A 35 -6.75 -4.67 -5.81
CA ALA A 35 -7.42 -4.98 -7.07
C ALA A 35 -7.82 -3.71 -7.83
N PHE A 36 -8.00 -2.58 -7.14
CA PHE A 36 -8.42 -1.31 -7.72
C PHE A 36 -7.57 -0.13 -7.22
N HIS A 37 -7.34 0.84 -8.12
CA HIS A 37 -6.73 2.13 -7.77
C HIS A 37 -7.83 3.12 -7.40
N ASN A 38 -8.31 3.03 -6.16
CA ASN A 38 -9.39 3.86 -5.63
C ASN A 38 -8.95 4.61 -4.36
N THR A 39 -9.89 5.24 -3.66
CA THR A 39 -9.62 5.95 -2.40
C THR A 39 -8.95 5.08 -1.33
N VAL A 40 -9.17 3.76 -1.36
CA VAL A 40 -8.51 2.83 -0.44
C VAL A 40 -7.04 2.66 -0.83
N TYR A 41 -6.75 2.53 -2.12
CA TYR A 41 -5.36 2.54 -2.61
C TYR A 41 -4.61 3.79 -2.14
N ASP A 42 -5.21 4.97 -2.31
CA ASP A 42 -4.63 6.23 -1.86
C ASP A 42 -4.43 6.26 -0.34
N ALA A 43 -5.38 5.73 0.43
CA ALA A 43 -5.28 5.64 1.88
C ALA A 43 -4.14 4.71 2.33
N LEU A 44 -3.93 3.58 1.65
CA LEU A 44 -2.84 2.64 1.94
C LEU A 44 -1.47 3.27 1.60
N LYS A 45 -1.36 3.96 0.46
CA LYS A 45 -0.16 4.74 0.10
C LYS A 45 0.15 5.84 1.11
N ASN A 46 -0.86 6.63 1.52
CA ASN A 46 -0.69 7.72 2.47
C ASN A 46 -0.30 7.24 3.88
N ARG A 47 -0.61 5.98 4.23
CA ARG A 47 -0.12 5.33 5.46
C ARG A 47 1.36 4.91 5.40
N GLY A 48 2.02 5.08 4.25
CA GLY A 48 3.41 4.67 4.04
C GLY A 48 3.58 3.18 3.77
N TRP A 49 2.52 2.48 3.38
CA TRP A 49 2.61 1.08 2.96
C TRP A 49 3.17 1.00 1.54
N LYS A 50 3.88 -0.08 1.24
CA LYS A 50 4.52 -0.30 -0.06
C LYS A 50 3.63 -1.16 -0.94
N GLU A 51 3.29 -0.66 -2.11
CA GLU A 51 2.58 -1.46 -3.09
C GLU A 51 3.48 -2.57 -3.63
N THR A 52 2.88 -3.72 -3.94
CA THR A 52 3.52 -4.84 -4.62
C THR A 52 2.57 -5.47 -5.62
N ASP A 53 3.13 -5.85 -6.77
CA ASP A 53 2.45 -6.63 -7.81
C ASP A 53 2.68 -8.14 -7.66
N SER A 54 3.36 -8.57 -6.60
CA SER A 54 3.58 -9.99 -6.35
C SER A 54 2.25 -10.69 -6.01
N ASP A 55 2.04 -11.87 -6.60
CA ASP A 55 0.84 -12.68 -6.32
C ASP A 55 0.91 -13.36 -4.94
N THR A 56 2.11 -13.56 -4.39
CA THR A 56 2.32 -14.31 -3.14
C THR A 56 3.03 -13.52 -2.06
N GLU A 57 3.76 -12.46 -2.40
CA GLU A 57 4.58 -11.70 -1.46
C GLU A 57 3.96 -10.38 -1.03
N TRP A 58 2.85 -10.46 -0.30
CA TRP A 58 2.13 -9.32 0.25
C TRP A 58 1.72 -9.59 1.70
N ASP A 59 1.56 -8.55 2.50
CA ASP A 59 1.07 -8.64 3.88
C ASP A 59 -0.44 -8.36 3.95
N PHE A 60 -0.91 -7.44 3.12
CA PHE A 60 -2.33 -7.09 3.01
C PHE A 60 -2.78 -7.05 1.55
N PHE A 61 -3.90 -7.68 1.24
CA PHE A 61 -4.49 -7.58 -0.10
C PHE A 61 -5.92 -7.03 0.00
N TRP A 62 -6.13 -5.86 -0.58
CA TRP A 62 -7.45 -5.32 -0.85
C TRP A 62 -8.00 -5.95 -2.14
N CYS A 63 -8.72 -7.05 -1.98
CA CYS A 63 -9.27 -7.85 -3.06
C CYS A 63 -10.76 -7.56 -3.28
N ASP A 64 -11.24 -7.92 -4.46
CA ASP A 64 -12.67 -7.92 -4.78
C ASP A 64 -13.35 -9.23 -4.36
N LYS A 65 -14.69 -9.25 -4.46
CA LYS A 65 -15.51 -10.42 -4.11
C LYS A 65 -15.28 -11.59 -5.07
N GLU A 66 -15.04 -11.32 -6.36
CA GLU A 66 -14.88 -12.32 -7.40
C GLU A 66 -13.59 -13.13 -7.18
N TRP A 67 -12.47 -12.44 -6.97
CA TRP A 67 -11.18 -13.02 -6.63
C TRP A 67 -11.26 -13.90 -5.38
N MET A 68 -11.98 -13.45 -4.35
CA MET A 68 -12.20 -14.24 -3.14
C MET A 68 -12.98 -15.53 -3.43
N SER A 69 -14.04 -15.45 -4.23
CA SER A 69 -14.84 -16.63 -4.56
C SER A 69 -14.04 -17.68 -5.37
N GLU A 70 -13.11 -17.22 -6.21
CA GLU A 70 -12.35 -18.10 -7.10
C GLU A 70 -11.06 -18.65 -6.51
N ASN A 71 -10.40 -17.85 -5.65
CA ASN A 71 -9.03 -18.09 -5.22
C ASN A 71 -8.91 -18.41 -3.73
N PHE A 72 -9.89 -18.08 -2.88
CA PHE A 72 -9.74 -18.28 -1.43
C PHE A 72 -9.47 -19.74 -1.05
N ASP A 73 -10.20 -20.69 -1.63
CA ASP A 73 -10.01 -22.12 -1.33
C ASP A 73 -8.77 -22.72 -2.05
N LYS A 74 -8.27 -22.07 -3.12
CA LYS A 74 -7.08 -22.52 -3.88
C LYS A 74 -5.79 -21.92 -3.33
N PHE A 75 -5.87 -20.77 -2.66
CA PHE A 75 -4.74 -19.99 -2.21
C PHE A 75 -4.42 -20.32 -0.75
N ARG A 76 -3.22 -20.86 -0.50
CA ARG A 76 -2.76 -21.11 0.86
C ARG A 76 -2.16 -19.85 1.48
N PHE A 77 -2.97 -19.13 2.25
CA PHE A 77 -2.53 -17.94 2.97
C PHE A 77 -1.42 -18.23 3.97
N GLN A 78 -0.41 -17.36 3.99
CA GLN A 78 0.61 -17.34 5.02
C GLN A 78 0.07 -16.71 6.32
N PRO A 79 0.64 -17.04 7.49
CA PRO A 79 0.16 -16.52 8.77
C PRO A 79 0.15 -14.99 8.91
N HIS A 80 0.95 -14.28 8.11
CA HIS A 80 1.03 -12.81 8.10
C HIS A 80 0.04 -12.17 7.11
N GLN A 81 -0.48 -12.94 6.16
CA GLN A 81 -1.36 -12.44 5.10
C GLN A 81 -2.76 -12.13 5.61
N ARG A 82 -3.29 -10.98 5.21
CA ARG A 82 -4.64 -10.52 5.55
C ARG A 82 -5.37 -10.06 4.29
N VAL A 83 -6.65 -10.37 4.21
CA VAL A 83 -7.57 -9.94 3.15
C VAL A 83 -8.77 -9.20 3.76
N ASN A 84 -9.41 -8.34 3.00
CA ASN A 84 -10.55 -7.51 3.44
C ASN A 84 -11.91 -8.25 3.48
N HIS A 85 -11.98 -9.48 2.99
CA HIS A 85 -13.22 -10.26 2.93
C HIS A 85 -13.13 -11.52 3.81
N PHE A 86 -14.20 -11.82 4.55
CA PHE A 86 -14.36 -13.10 5.22
C PHE A 86 -14.89 -14.15 4.23
N ARG A 87 -14.51 -15.42 4.45
CA ARG A 87 -14.93 -16.57 3.63
C ARG A 87 -16.46 -16.67 3.43
N ASN A 88 -17.24 -16.19 4.38
CA ASN A 88 -18.68 -16.46 4.49
C ASN A 88 -19.59 -15.27 4.16
N HIS A 89 -19.15 -14.32 3.33
CA HIS A 89 -20.04 -13.23 2.89
C HIS A 89 -21.03 -13.70 1.80
N TYR A 90 -21.96 -14.56 2.21
CA TYR A 90 -23.23 -14.78 1.52
C TYR A 90 -24.22 -13.73 2.05
N GLU A 91 -24.58 -12.77 1.19
CA GLU A 91 -25.90 -12.13 1.25
C GLU A 91 -26.75 -12.75 0.14
#